data_AF-A0A7D5BZ36-F1
#
_entry.id   AF-A0A7D5BZ36-F1
#
_cell.length_a   1.000
_cell.length_b   1.000
_cell.length_c   1.000
_cell.angle_alpha   90.00
_cell.angle_beta   90.00
_cell.angle_gamma   90.00
#
_symmetry.space_group_name_H-M   'P 1'
#
loop_
_entity.id
_entity.type
_entity.pdbx_description
1 polymer ?
#
loop_
_entity_poly.entity_id
_entity_poly.type
_entity_poly.pdbx_seq_one_letter_code
_entity_poly.pdbx_strand_id
1 'polypeptide(L)'
;MALGPASVAALPAVVDTAIGWLSLIALFALPGTVAAVLWTPFLIAARFRALFRALPPAGRLLPSYVGVALALSVPYLAGVALTVALVDSAGPGWSEGFLDTALFGGVLVGFVAPAVAAAGLPRLGVDWDPTGYGASTWAVLVAAGLWYAVVAAVPLVALAVGMALPGGY
;
A
#
# COMPACT_ATOMS: atom_id res chain seq x y z
N MET A 1 26.91 33.62 16.40
CA MET A 1 25.50 33.97 16.63
C MET A 1 24.94 32.94 17.61
N ALA A 2 24.95 33.26 18.90
CA ALA A 2 24.51 32.33 19.94
C ALA A 2 22.98 32.28 19.96
N LEU A 3 22.42 31.07 19.86
CA LEU A 3 20.99 30.81 20.00
C LEU A 3 20.57 31.18 21.45
N GLY A 4 19.65 32.14 21.60
CA GLY A 4 19.16 32.57 22.92
C GLY A 4 18.46 31.45 23.69
N PRO A 5 18.31 31.54 25.02
CA PRO A 5 17.77 30.46 25.87
C PRO A 5 16.37 29.98 25.45
N ALA A 6 15.53 30.86 24.89
CA ALA A 6 14.23 30.51 24.33
C ALA A 6 14.33 29.58 23.09
N SER A 7 15.38 29.73 22.27
CA SER A 7 15.61 28.88 21.09
C SER A 7 16.17 27.50 21.44
N VAL A 8 16.86 27.36 22.59
CA VAL A 8 17.29 26.05 23.11
C VAL A 8 16.10 25.31 23.73
N ALA A 9 15.19 26.02 24.42
CA ALA A 9 13.97 25.45 25.00
C ALA A 9 12.93 25.02 23.95
N ALA A 10 12.92 25.63 22.76
CA ALA A 10 12.05 25.23 21.64
C ALA A 10 12.58 24.01 20.86
N LEU A 11 13.86 23.67 21.02
CA LEU A 11 14.51 22.58 20.28
C LEU A 11 13.85 21.20 20.51
N PRO A 12 13.50 20.80 21.75
CA PRO A 12 12.81 19.53 22.00
C PRO A 12 11.46 19.45 21.28
N ALA A 13 10.65 20.50 21.34
CA ALA A 13 9.34 20.52 20.69
C ALA A 13 9.43 20.42 19.16
N VAL A 14 10.44 21.07 18.56
CA VAL A 14 10.71 20.97 17.11
C VAL A 14 11.16 19.55 16.76
N VAL A 15 12.03 18.94 17.56
CA VAL A 15 12.49 17.56 17.38
C VAL A 15 11.32 16.58 17.50
N ASP A 16 10.48 16.70 18.51
CA ASP A 16 9.31 15.84 18.72
C ASP A 16 8.33 15.96 17.55
N THR A 17 8.09 17.18 17.07
CA THR A 17 7.24 17.43 15.89
C THR A 17 7.84 16.78 14.64
N ALA A 18 9.15 16.93 14.42
CA ALA A 18 9.83 16.32 13.29
C ALA A 18 9.78 14.78 13.34
N ILE A 19 9.99 14.20 14.53
CA ILE A 19 9.86 12.75 14.75
C ILE A 19 8.43 12.29 14.46
N GLY A 20 7.41 13.03 14.90
CA GLY A 20 6.02 12.75 14.57
C GLY A 20 5.77 12.70 13.07
N TRP A 21 6.22 13.71 12.31
CA TRP A 21 6.09 13.74 10.86
C TRP A 21 6.85 12.61 10.17
N LEU A 22 8.09 12.33 10.59
CA LEU A 22 8.89 11.23 10.04
C LEU A 22 8.24 9.87 10.31
N SER A 23 7.66 9.69 11.49
CA SER A 23 6.96 8.46 11.87
C SER A 23 5.68 8.29 11.04
N LEU A 24 4.94 9.38 10.80
CA LEU A 24 3.78 9.37 9.91
C LEU A 24 4.18 9.02 8.48
N ILE A 25 5.22 9.66 7.93
CA ILE A 25 5.73 9.35 6.59
C ILE A 25 6.15 7.88 6.50
N ALA A 26 6.90 7.39 7.49
CA ALA A 26 7.33 6.00 7.54
C ALA A 26 6.13 5.04 7.59
N LEU A 27 5.12 5.31 8.42
CA LEU A 27 3.92 4.47 8.53
C LEU A 27 3.18 4.34 7.19
N PHE A 28 3.08 5.43 6.43
CA PHE A 28 2.38 5.43 5.13
C PHE A 28 3.26 4.86 4.00
N ALA A 29 4.56 5.12 4.00
CA ALA A 29 5.46 4.71 2.92
C ALA A 29 5.96 3.27 3.07
N LEU A 30 6.15 2.78 4.30
CA LEU A 30 6.80 1.50 4.57
C LEU A 30 6.01 0.30 4.00
N PRO A 31 4.69 0.18 4.19
CA PRO A 31 3.94 -0.96 3.64
C PRO A 31 4.06 -1.04 2.11
N GLY A 32 3.91 0.10 1.44
CA GLY A 32 3.99 0.16 -0.03
C GLY A 32 5.39 -0.04 -0.56
N THR A 33 6.43 0.44 0.14
CA THR A 33 7.82 0.21 -0.28
C THR A 33 8.27 -1.23 -0.04
N VAL A 34 7.88 -1.85 1.08
CA VAL A 34 8.12 -3.28 1.33
C VAL A 34 7.41 -4.13 0.28
N ALA A 35 6.14 -3.84 0.00
CA ALA A 35 5.41 -4.53 -1.05
C ALA A 35 6.05 -4.32 -2.42
N ALA A 36 6.51 -3.10 -2.74
CA ALA A 36 7.27 -2.83 -3.96
C ALA A 36 8.55 -3.66 -4.04
N VAL A 37 9.31 -3.83 -2.95
CA VAL A 37 10.51 -4.66 -2.96
C VAL A 37 10.15 -6.12 -3.24
N LEU A 38 9.16 -6.67 -2.52
CA LEU A 38 8.73 -8.06 -2.66
C LEU A 38 8.03 -8.36 -3.99
N TRP A 39 7.52 -7.33 -4.67
CA TRP A 39 6.89 -7.45 -5.98
C TRP A 39 7.88 -7.30 -7.14
N THR A 40 9.11 -6.81 -6.90
CA THR A 40 10.11 -6.57 -7.97
C THR A 40 10.34 -7.73 -8.95
N PRO A 41 10.26 -9.03 -8.60
CA PRO A 41 10.44 -10.10 -9.57
C PRO A 41 9.45 -10.04 -10.75
N PHE A 42 8.24 -9.51 -10.56
CA PHE A 42 7.27 -9.35 -11.65
C PHE A 42 7.73 -8.35 -12.72
N LEU A 43 8.66 -7.43 -12.41
CA LEU A 43 9.23 -6.51 -13.38
C LEU A 43 10.12 -7.20 -14.44
N ILE A 44 10.46 -8.48 -14.26
CA ILE A 44 11.12 -9.26 -15.30
C ILE A 44 10.21 -9.34 -16.55
N ALA A 45 8.89 -9.45 -16.35
CA ALA A 45 7.94 -9.49 -17.45
C ALA A 45 7.89 -8.13 -18.18
N ALA A 46 8.08 -8.16 -19.50
CA ALA A 46 8.03 -6.95 -20.34
C ALA A 46 6.71 -6.19 -20.22
N ARG A 47 5.61 -6.92 -20.00
CA ARG A 47 4.24 -6.39 -19.93
C ARG A 47 4.02 -5.47 -18.73
N PHE A 48 4.53 -5.85 -17.55
CA PHE A 48 4.46 -4.97 -16.38
C PHE A 48 5.35 -3.73 -16.56
N ARG A 49 6.54 -3.90 -17.15
CA ARG A 49 7.37 -2.74 -17.48
C ARG A 49 6.72 -1.83 -18.52
N ALA A 50 5.90 -2.35 -19.43
CA ALA A 50 5.12 -1.55 -20.36
C ALA A 50 4.00 -0.79 -19.64
N LEU A 51 3.21 -1.48 -18.80
CA LEU A 51 2.18 -0.87 -17.94
C LEU A 51 2.72 0.34 -17.17
N PHE A 52 3.78 0.16 -16.39
CA PHE A 52 4.32 1.23 -15.56
C PHE A 52 4.95 2.37 -16.38
N ARG A 53 5.49 2.11 -17.58
CA ARG A 53 5.98 3.18 -18.46
C ARG A 53 4.86 3.96 -19.14
N ALA A 54 3.70 3.35 -19.35
CA ALA A 54 2.53 4.02 -19.90
C ALA A 54 1.88 4.96 -18.88
N LEU A 55 2.04 4.67 -17.58
CA LEU A 55 1.50 5.51 -16.51
C LEU A 55 2.30 6.81 -16.31
N PRO A 56 1.64 7.94 -15.99
CA PRO A 56 2.31 9.18 -15.61
C PRO A 56 3.17 9.00 -14.35
N PRO A 57 4.43 9.53 -14.31
CA PRO A 57 5.14 10.23 -15.37
C PRO A 57 5.63 9.29 -16.49
N ALA A 58 5.12 9.52 -17.70
CA ALA A 58 5.29 8.60 -18.83
C ALA A 58 6.76 8.34 -19.17
N GLY A 59 7.07 7.10 -19.53
CA GLY A 59 8.42 6.61 -19.83
C GLY A 59 9.31 6.35 -18.61
N ARG A 60 8.92 6.80 -17.40
CA ARG A 60 9.72 6.62 -16.18
C ARG A 60 9.21 5.45 -15.35
N LEU A 61 9.84 4.29 -15.52
CA LEU A 61 9.46 3.05 -14.85
C LEU A 61 9.43 3.17 -13.32
N LEU A 62 10.53 3.63 -12.70
CA LEU A 62 10.71 3.62 -11.25
C LEU A 62 9.67 4.48 -10.49
N PRO A 63 9.45 5.77 -10.83
CA PRO A 63 8.47 6.58 -10.11
C PRO A 63 7.04 6.09 -10.30
N SER A 64 6.66 5.62 -11.50
CA SER A 64 5.33 5.04 -11.72
C SER A 64 5.15 3.73 -10.94
N TYR A 65 6.21 2.90 -10.89
CA TYR A 65 6.20 1.66 -10.12
C TYR A 65 6.02 1.90 -8.61
N VAL A 66 6.85 2.77 -8.03
CA VAL A 66 6.77 3.12 -6.61
C VAL A 66 5.46 3.83 -6.29
N GLY A 67 5.02 4.74 -7.17
CA GLY A 67 3.75 5.44 -7.00
C GLY A 67 2.54 4.50 -6.99
N VAL A 68 2.51 3.52 -7.90
CA VAL A 68 1.44 2.50 -7.90
C VAL A 68 1.52 1.63 -6.65
N ALA A 69 2.70 1.18 -6.22
CA ALA A 69 2.82 0.39 -5.00
C ALA A 69 2.30 1.17 -3.78
N LEU A 70 2.71 2.44 -3.62
CA LEU A 70 2.18 3.30 -2.56
C LEU A 70 0.66 3.48 -2.66
N ALA A 71 0.13 3.68 -3.86
CA ALA A 71 -1.31 3.82 -4.09
C ALA A 71 -2.09 2.55 -3.73
N LEU A 72 -1.55 1.36 -4.04
CA LEU A 72 -2.18 0.08 -3.68
C LEU A 72 -2.17 -0.19 -2.16
N SER A 73 -1.30 0.46 -1.39
CA SER A 73 -1.31 0.40 0.07
C SER A 73 -2.39 1.26 0.73
N VAL A 74 -2.92 2.27 0.03
CA VAL A 74 -3.95 3.18 0.56
C VAL A 74 -5.16 2.47 1.15
N PRO A 75 -5.82 1.49 0.48
CA PRO A 75 -6.98 0.81 1.07
C PRO A 75 -6.67 0.09 2.39
N TYR A 76 -5.47 -0.48 2.53
CA TYR A 76 -5.05 -1.14 3.77
C TYR A 76 -4.80 -0.13 4.89
N LEU A 77 -4.10 0.97 4.57
CA LEU A 77 -3.85 2.05 5.54
C LEU A 77 -5.16 2.71 5.99
N ALA A 78 -6.10 2.90 5.07
CA ALA A 78 -7.42 3.42 5.37
C ALA A 78 -8.19 2.48 6.30
N GLY A 79 -8.22 1.17 6.03
CA GLY A 79 -8.89 0.20 6.90
C GLY A 79 -8.29 0.11 8.31
N VAL A 80 -6.95 0.16 8.43
CA VAL A 80 -6.26 0.25 9.72
C VAL A 80 -6.66 1.53 10.46
N ALA A 81 -6.59 2.68 9.79
CA ALA A 81 -6.95 3.96 10.40
C ALA A 81 -8.42 4.00 10.84
N LEU A 82 -9.33 3.47 10.03
CA LEU A 82 -10.75 3.36 10.36
C LEU A 82 -10.99 2.44 11.55
N THR A 83 -10.32 1.29 11.60
CA THR A 83 -10.41 0.36 12.74
C THR A 83 -9.99 1.06 14.04
N VAL A 84 -8.80 1.68 14.03
CA VAL A 84 -8.27 2.36 15.22
C VAL A 84 -9.12 3.56 15.64
N ALA A 85 -9.71 4.29 14.68
CA ALA A 85 -10.49 5.49 14.97
C ALA A 85 -11.93 5.20 15.44
N LEU A 86 -12.53 4.09 15.01
CA LEU A 86 -13.96 3.84 15.16
C LEU A 86 -14.30 2.63 16.04
N VAL A 87 -13.36 1.72 16.27
CA VAL A 87 -13.60 0.47 16.98
C VAL A 87 -12.94 0.51 18.35
N ASP A 88 -13.70 0.15 19.39
CA ASP A 88 -13.18 0.00 20.73
C ASP A 88 -12.08 -1.08 20.77
N SER A 89 -10.96 -0.75 21.40
CA SER A 89 -9.86 -1.68 21.61
C SER A 89 -10.20 -2.79 22.60
N ALA A 90 -11.26 -2.61 23.41
CA ALA A 90 -11.71 -3.63 24.34
C ALA A 90 -12.35 -4.83 23.60
N GLY A 91 -11.74 -6.01 23.72
CA GLY A 91 -12.24 -7.24 23.12
C GLY A 91 -11.85 -7.44 21.64
N PRO A 92 -12.59 -8.26 20.88
CA PRO A 92 -12.13 -8.75 19.57
C PRO A 92 -12.23 -7.71 18.43
N GLY A 93 -12.77 -6.52 18.68
CA GLY A 93 -13.12 -5.55 17.63
C GLY A 93 -11.94 -5.14 16.74
N TRP A 94 -10.76 -4.93 17.32
CA TRP A 94 -9.56 -4.64 16.52
C TRP A 94 -9.12 -5.83 15.67
N SER A 95 -9.20 -7.06 16.20
CA SER A 95 -8.87 -8.28 15.45
C SER A 95 -9.78 -8.43 14.23
N GLU A 96 -11.09 -8.28 14.41
CA GLU A 96 -12.08 -8.31 13.33
C GLU A 96 -11.82 -7.20 12.30
N GLY A 97 -11.60 -5.96 12.74
CA GLY A 97 -11.35 -4.84 11.84
C GLY A 97 -10.09 -5.02 10.96
N PHE A 98 -9.02 -5.61 11.50
CA PHE A 98 -7.82 -5.92 10.71
C PHE A 98 -8.04 -7.07 9.72
N LEU A 99 -8.83 -8.09 10.07
CA LEU A 99 -9.21 -9.16 9.15
C LEU A 99 -10.09 -8.64 8.01
N ASP A 100 -11.07 -7.79 8.32
CA ASP A 100 -11.92 -7.13 7.33
C ASP A 100 -11.07 -6.25 6.40
N THR A 101 -10.14 -5.48 6.96
CA THR A 101 -9.19 -4.66 6.18
C THR A 101 -8.37 -5.53 5.23
N ALA A 102 -7.85 -6.66 5.70
CA ALA A 102 -7.09 -7.60 4.88
C ALA A 102 -7.95 -8.17 3.75
N LEU A 103 -9.20 -8.55 4.03
CA LEU A 103 -10.15 -9.11 3.07
C LEU A 103 -10.52 -8.08 1.99
N PHE A 104 -11.07 -6.93 2.39
CA PHE A 104 -11.57 -5.92 1.44
C PHE A 104 -10.41 -5.24 0.69
N GLY A 105 -9.30 -4.95 1.37
CA GLY A 105 -8.08 -4.48 0.71
C GLY A 105 -7.59 -5.50 -0.33
N GLY A 106 -7.62 -6.79 0.02
CA GLY A 106 -7.27 -7.87 -0.88
C GLY A 106 -8.16 -7.98 -2.11
N VAL A 107 -9.48 -7.79 -1.96
CA VAL A 107 -10.41 -7.76 -3.09
C VAL A 107 -10.13 -6.55 -4.01
N LEU A 108 -9.93 -5.37 -3.44
CA LEU A 108 -9.64 -4.15 -4.19
C LEU A 108 -8.34 -4.29 -4.99
N VAL A 109 -7.25 -4.75 -4.37
CA VAL A 109 -5.96 -4.87 -5.04
C VAL A 109 -5.88 -6.10 -5.95
N GLY A 110 -6.49 -7.22 -5.55
CA GLY A 110 -6.44 -8.47 -6.28
C GLY A 110 -7.32 -8.53 -7.53
N PHE A 111 -8.40 -7.73 -7.58
CA PHE A 111 -9.37 -7.77 -8.68
C PHE A 111 -9.72 -6.40 -9.25
N VAL A 112 -9.98 -5.40 -8.40
CA VAL A 112 -10.38 -4.07 -8.90
C VAL A 112 -9.21 -3.37 -9.58
N ALA A 113 -8.00 -3.40 -9.00
CA ALA A 113 -6.82 -2.80 -9.63
C ALA A 113 -6.47 -3.46 -10.98
N PRO A 114 -6.47 -4.80 -11.12
CA PRO A 114 -6.38 -5.47 -12.42
C PRO A 114 -7.45 -5.03 -13.42
N ALA A 115 -8.70 -4.88 -12.97
CA ALA A 115 -9.78 -4.41 -13.84
C ALA A 115 -9.57 -2.96 -14.30
N VAL A 116 -9.12 -2.08 -13.42
CA VAL A 116 -8.72 -0.72 -13.80
C VAL A 116 -7.56 -0.75 -14.78
N ALA A 117 -6.54 -1.60 -14.58
CA ALA A 117 -5.39 -1.68 -15.46
C ALA A 117 -5.72 -2.24 -16.85
N ALA A 118 -6.53 -3.29 -16.94
CA ALA A 118 -6.84 -3.97 -18.20
C ALA A 118 -8.03 -3.36 -18.96
N ALA A 119 -9.00 -2.77 -18.24
CA ALA A 119 -10.23 -2.25 -18.84
C ALA A 119 -10.37 -0.73 -18.67
N GLY A 120 -9.97 -0.17 -17.53
CA GLY A 120 -10.06 1.26 -17.26
C GLY A 120 -9.06 2.09 -18.07
N LEU A 121 -7.76 1.80 -17.91
CA LEU A 121 -6.67 2.54 -18.54
C LEU A 121 -6.79 2.66 -20.07
N PRO A 122 -7.13 1.61 -20.84
CA PRO A 122 -7.26 1.74 -22.29
C PRO A 122 -8.38 2.69 -22.70
N ARG A 123 -9.49 2.71 -21.94
CA ARG A 123 -10.61 3.64 -22.18
C ARG A 123 -10.26 5.09 -21.85
N LEU A 124 -9.21 5.30 -21.05
CA LEU A 124 -8.64 6.61 -20.73
C LEU A 124 -7.48 6.98 -21.67
N GLY A 125 -7.25 6.22 -22.74
CA GLY A 125 -6.20 6.47 -23.73
C GLY A 125 -4.81 5.98 -23.33
N VAL A 126 -4.69 5.22 -22.24
CA VAL A 126 -3.44 4.60 -21.79
C VAL A 126 -3.39 3.16 -22.27
N ASP A 127 -2.96 2.97 -23.51
CA ASP A 127 -2.68 1.64 -24.08
C ASP A 127 -1.26 1.20 -23.73
N TRP A 128 -1.16 -0.01 -23.17
CA TRP A 128 0.09 -0.55 -22.65
C TRP A 128 0.30 -2.03 -22.97
N ASP A 129 -0.74 -2.75 -23.38
CA ASP A 129 -0.66 -4.19 -23.65
C ASP A 129 -0.75 -4.49 -25.15
N PRO A 130 0.39 -4.72 -25.83
CA PRO A 130 0.40 -5.02 -27.26
C PRO A 130 -0.25 -6.38 -27.60
N THR A 131 -0.56 -7.20 -26.60
CA THR A 131 -1.24 -8.50 -26.79
C THR A 131 -2.76 -8.39 -26.82
N GLY A 132 -3.32 -7.18 -26.68
CA GLY A 132 -4.75 -6.92 -26.86
C GLY A 132 -5.61 -7.30 -25.64
N TYR A 133 -5.05 -7.27 -24.42
CA TYR A 133 -5.83 -7.44 -23.19
C TYR A 133 -6.54 -8.80 -23.05
N GLY A 134 -6.00 -9.85 -23.66
CA GLY A 134 -6.54 -11.21 -23.61
C GLY A 134 -6.46 -11.88 -22.23
N ALA A 135 -6.92 -13.15 -22.16
CA ALA A 135 -6.98 -13.90 -20.89
C ALA A 135 -5.62 -14.00 -20.17
N SER A 136 -4.52 -14.07 -20.92
CA SER A 136 -3.17 -14.08 -20.37
C SER A 136 -2.79 -12.75 -19.70
N THR A 137 -3.34 -11.61 -20.14
CA THR A 137 -3.21 -10.29 -19.48
C THR A 137 -3.85 -10.33 -18.11
N TRP A 138 -5.11 -10.76 -18.08
CA TRP A 138 -5.89 -10.84 -16.87
C TRP A 138 -5.28 -11.79 -15.86
N ALA A 139 -4.88 -12.98 -16.30
CA ALA A 139 -4.24 -13.96 -15.43
C ALA A 139 -2.99 -13.39 -14.74
N VAL A 140 -2.12 -12.71 -15.49
CA VAL A 140 -0.89 -12.13 -14.96
C VAL A 140 -1.18 -10.94 -14.04
N LEU A 141 -2.11 -10.05 -14.39
CA LEU A 141 -2.49 -8.91 -13.54
C LEU A 141 -3.13 -9.38 -12.22
N VAL A 142 -4.06 -10.33 -12.29
CA VAL A 142 -4.72 -10.88 -11.10
C VAL A 142 -3.71 -11.61 -10.23
N ALA A 143 -2.84 -12.46 -10.81
CA ALA A 143 -1.80 -13.14 -10.04
C ALA A 143 -0.89 -12.15 -9.30
N ALA A 144 -0.49 -11.06 -9.98
CA ALA A 144 0.36 -10.05 -9.37
C ALA A 144 -0.37 -9.16 -8.35
N GLY A 145 -1.66 -8.87 -8.57
CA GLY A 145 -2.51 -8.18 -7.60
C GLY A 145 -2.76 -9.02 -6.35
N LEU A 146 -3.03 -10.32 -6.51
CA LEU A 146 -3.16 -11.27 -5.40
C LEU A 146 -1.85 -11.42 -4.62
N TRP A 147 -0.71 -11.48 -5.31
CA TRP A 147 0.59 -11.49 -4.62
C TRP A 147 0.79 -10.25 -3.75
N TYR A 148 0.50 -9.07 -4.29
CA TYR A 148 0.53 -7.82 -3.52
C TYR A 148 -0.41 -7.90 -2.31
N ALA A 149 -1.64 -8.37 -2.53
CA ALA A 149 -2.64 -8.49 -1.48
C ALA A 149 -2.19 -9.42 -0.36
N VAL A 150 -1.56 -10.55 -0.67
CA VAL A 150 -0.99 -11.46 0.32
C VAL A 150 0.10 -10.77 1.12
N VAL A 151 1.04 -10.10 0.46
CA VAL A 151 2.12 -9.37 1.15
C VAL A 151 1.58 -8.31 2.11
N ALA A 152 0.53 -7.58 1.73
CA ALA A 152 -0.11 -6.58 2.57
C ALA A 152 -0.98 -7.19 3.69
N ALA A 153 -1.64 -8.32 3.43
CA ALA A 153 -2.54 -8.98 4.38
C ALA A 153 -1.79 -9.72 5.50
N VAL A 154 -0.65 -10.35 5.20
CA VAL A 154 0.14 -11.12 6.19
C VAL A 154 0.38 -10.38 7.51
N PRO A 155 0.89 -9.13 7.53
CA PRO A 155 1.10 -8.41 8.79
C PRO A 155 -0.22 -8.10 9.51
N LEU A 156 -1.29 -7.79 8.78
CA LEU A 156 -2.61 -7.51 9.37
C LEU A 156 -3.23 -8.74 10.01
N VAL A 157 -3.14 -9.89 9.35
CA VAL A 157 -3.62 -11.17 9.87
C VAL A 157 -2.77 -11.60 11.07
N ALA A 158 -1.45 -11.46 11.01
CA ALA A 158 -0.57 -11.78 12.13
C ALA A 158 -0.90 -10.91 13.36
N LEU A 159 -1.15 -9.62 13.13
CA LEU A 159 -1.60 -8.70 14.17
C LEU A 159 -2.96 -9.15 14.70
N ALA A 160 -3.98 -9.32 13.86
CA ALA A 160 -5.30 -9.79 14.27
C ALA A 160 -5.27 -11.06 15.14
N VAL A 161 -4.47 -12.06 14.75
CA VAL A 161 -4.29 -13.31 15.50
C VAL A 161 -3.64 -13.04 16.85
N GLY A 162 -2.56 -12.24 16.90
CA GLY A 162 -1.89 -11.89 18.15
C GLY A 162 -2.83 -11.23 19.16
N MET A 163 -3.76 -10.41 18.68
CA MET A 163 -4.75 -9.70 19.49
C MET A 163 -5.92 -10.59 19.92
N ALA A 164 -6.12 -11.74 19.27
CA ALA A 164 -7.14 -12.72 19.66
C ALA A 164 -6.63 -13.72 20.70
N LEU A 165 -5.31 -13.76 20.98
CA LEU A 165 -4.72 -14.68 21.97
C LEU A 165 -4.90 -14.17 23.41
N PRO A 166 -4.87 -15.07 24.42
CA PRO A 166 -4.96 -14.67 25.83
C PRO A 166 -3.82 -13.70 26.20
N GLY A 167 -4.17 -12.47 26.60
CA GLY A 167 -3.22 -11.38 26.88
C GLY A 167 -3.05 -10.37 25.73
N GLY A 168 -3.66 -10.61 24.57
CA GLY A 168 -3.91 -9.60 23.54
C GLY A 168 -5.04 -8.69 24.00
N TYR A 169 -4.71 -7.73 24.85
CA TYR A 169 -5.56 -6.70 25.50
C TYR A 169 -6.96 -7.11 25.95
#